data_AF-A0AA35SEX0-F1
#
_entry.id   AF-A0AA35SEX0-F1
#
_cell.length_a   1.000
_cell.length_b   1.000
_cell.length_c   1.000
_cell.angle_alpha   90.00
_cell.angle_beta   90.00
_cell.angle_gamma   90.00
#
_symmetry.space_group_name_H-M   'P 1'
#
loop_
_entity.id
_entity.type
_entity.pdbx_description
1 polymer ?
#
loop_
_entity_poly.entity_id
_entity_poly.type
_entity_poly.pdbx_seq_one_letter_code
_entity_poly.pdbx_strand_id
1 'polypeptide(L)'
;MARDWQSLNEYTLFCRGRLANPYPLYHQLRSEDPVHWSERANSWILTRYDDVRFALQHDPRLTAERLSLLLAQLPREVQAEVEPLRRLLSTWMQYYDPPDHTRLRSLVNRAFTPGTLERLRPRIEAIAEDLLEAVRAKGRLDVISEFAYPLRPSRLPSCWGCPPRTGTGSSAGPTT
;
A
#
# COMPACT_ATOMS: atom_id res chain seq x y z
N MET A 1 -33.04 -18.27 15.33
CA MET A 1 -33.27 -16.88 14.86
C MET A 1 -32.18 -16.54 13.86
N ALA A 2 -32.42 -16.80 12.57
CA ALA A 2 -31.52 -16.43 11.50
C ALA A 2 -31.61 -14.91 11.30
N ARG A 3 -30.53 -14.19 11.63
CA ARG A 3 -30.47 -12.73 11.46
C ARG A 3 -30.07 -12.38 10.03
N ASP A 4 -30.57 -11.25 9.58
CA ASP A 4 -30.64 -10.82 8.19
C ASP A 4 -29.27 -10.40 7.62
N TRP A 5 -28.50 -11.40 7.19
CA TRP A 5 -27.19 -11.23 6.51
C TRP A 5 -27.29 -10.44 5.20
N GLN A 6 -28.51 -10.24 4.67
CA GLN A 6 -28.76 -9.45 3.46
C GLN A 6 -28.37 -7.96 3.62
N SER A 7 -28.16 -7.50 4.86
CA SER A 7 -27.68 -6.13 5.14
C SER A 7 -26.17 -5.95 4.93
N LEU A 8 -25.37 -7.02 4.85
CA LEU A 8 -24.01 -6.98 4.30
C LEU A 8 -24.08 -7.08 2.78
N ASN A 9 -24.80 -6.15 2.14
CA ASN A 9 -24.82 -6.08 0.69
C ASN A 9 -23.40 -5.83 0.15
N GLU A 10 -23.07 -6.36 -1.02
CA GLU A 10 -21.74 -6.40 -1.66
C GLU A 10 -21.01 -5.04 -1.75
N TYR A 11 -21.76 -3.93 -1.67
CA TYR A 11 -21.27 -2.55 -1.66
C TYR A 11 -20.71 -2.09 -0.31
N THR A 12 -20.91 -2.86 0.75
CA THR A 12 -20.79 -2.40 2.13
C THR A 12 -19.35 -2.35 2.63
N LEU A 13 -18.48 -3.28 2.21
CA LEU A 13 -17.07 -3.33 2.65
C LEU A 13 -16.28 -2.09 2.22
N PHE A 14 -16.60 -1.53 1.06
CA PHE A 14 -15.86 -0.42 0.43
C PHE A 14 -16.71 0.85 0.27
N CYS A 15 -17.86 0.94 0.93
CA CYS A 15 -18.66 2.17 0.89
C CYS A 15 -18.02 3.27 1.76
N ARG A 16 -18.23 4.52 1.36
CA ARG A 16 -17.60 5.70 1.98
C ARG A 16 -17.80 5.76 3.50
N GLY A 17 -18.98 5.40 4.01
CA GLY A 17 -19.27 5.40 5.45
C GLY A 17 -18.46 4.37 6.25
N ARG A 18 -18.21 3.19 5.68
CA ARG A 18 -17.39 2.15 6.32
C ARG A 18 -15.89 2.38 6.13
N LEU A 19 -15.47 3.02 5.04
CA LEU A 19 -14.08 3.47 4.91
C LEU A 19 -13.71 4.53 5.95
N ALA A 20 -14.65 5.39 6.35
CA ALA A 20 -14.44 6.38 7.41
C ALA A 20 -14.32 5.74 8.80
N ASN A 21 -15.06 4.66 9.08
CA ASN A 21 -14.93 3.88 10.31
C ASN A 21 -15.19 2.38 10.06
N PRO A 22 -14.14 1.60 9.72
CA PRO A 22 -14.32 0.19 9.37
C PRO A 22 -14.35 -0.74 10.59
N TYR A 23 -13.99 -0.25 11.77
CA TYR A 23 -13.81 -1.08 12.96
C TYR A 23 -15.09 -1.79 13.44
N PRO A 24 -16.28 -1.16 13.44
CA PRO A 24 -17.52 -1.86 13.77
C PRO A 24 -17.82 -3.04 12.83
N LEU A 25 -17.56 -2.86 11.53
CA LEU A 25 -17.71 -3.93 10.54
C LEU A 25 -16.70 -5.05 10.79
N TYR A 26 -15.42 -4.71 10.99
CA TYR A 26 -14.41 -5.73 11.27
C TYR A 26 -14.71 -6.47 12.58
N HIS A 27 -15.26 -5.80 13.59
CA HIS A 27 -15.71 -6.44 14.82
C HIS A 27 -16.81 -7.45 14.52
N GLN A 28 -17.84 -7.05 13.77
CA GLN A 28 -18.92 -7.94 13.36
C GLN A 28 -18.40 -9.16 12.59
N LEU A 29 -17.58 -8.96 11.56
CA LEU A 29 -17.00 -10.06 10.78
C LEU A 29 -16.18 -11.01 11.68
N ARG A 30 -15.33 -10.48 12.57
CA ARG A 30 -14.54 -11.33 13.48
C ARG A 30 -15.39 -12.20 14.40
N SER A 31 -16.51 -11.66 14.90
CA SER A 31 -17.39 -12.36 15.84
C SER A 31 -18.31 -13.35 15.15
N GLU A 32 -18.81 -13.00 13.96
CA GLU A 32 -19.96 -13.66 13.35
C GLU A 32 -19.64 -14.41 12.05
N ASP A 33 -18.73 -13.89 11.22
CA ASP A 33 -18.37 -14.44 9.92
C ASP A 33 -16.87 -14.20 9.61
N PRO A 34 -15.96 -14.90 10.31
CA PRO A 34 -14.54 -14.57 10.31
C PRO A 34 -13.80 -14.93 9.01
N VAL A 35 -14.40 -15.79 8.19
CA VAL A 35 -13.93 -16.25 6.88
C VAL A 35 -15.04 -15.99 5.87
N HIS A 36 -15.12 -14.73 5.44
CA HIS A 36 -16.23 -14.23 4.64
C HIS A 36 -15.94 -14.33 3.14
N TRP A 37 -16.81 -14.95 2.35
CA TRP A 37 -16.73 -14.88 0.90
C TRP A 37 -17.30 -13.55 0.40
N SER A 38 -16.48 -12.76 -0.30
CA SER A 38 -16.92 -11.53 -0.94
C SER A 38 -17.04 -11.73 -2.45
N GLU A 39 -18.27 -11.80 -2.95
CA GLU A 39 -18.57 -11.87 -4.39
C GLU A 39 -17.93 -10.70 -5.16
N ARG A 40 -18.06 -9.47 -4.63
CA ARG A 40 -17.47 -8.26 -5.23
C ARG A 40 -15.95 -8.33 -5.36
N ALA A 41 -15.27 -8.78 -4.30
CA ALA A 41 -13.83 -8.93 -4.33
C ALA A 41 -13.39 -10.25 -4.99
N ASN A 42 -14.36 -11.10 -5.36
CA ASN A 42 -14.18 -12.48 -5.81
C ASN A 42 -13.11 -13.22 -4.99
N SER A 43 -13.18 -13.07 -3.67
CA SER A 43 -12.15 -13.57 -2.76
C SER A 43 -12.66 -13.76 -1.34
N TRP A 44 -11.96 -14.62 -0.61
CA TRP A 44 -12.14 -14.83 0.81
C TRP A 44 -11.49 -13.72 1.63
N ILE A 45 -12.21 -13.23 2.64
CA ILE A 45 -11.76 -12.21 3.57
C ILE A 45 -11.60 -12.84 4.95
N LEU A 46 -10.36 -12.88 5.43
CA LEU A 46 -10.00 -13.33 6.76
C LEU A 46 -9.92 -12.14 7.71
N THR A 47 -10.59 -12.22 8.86
CA THR A 47 -10.65 -11.07 9.80
C THR A 47 -10.10 -11.36 11.19
N ARG A 48 -9.95 -12.62 11.59
CA ARG A 48 -9.29 -12.97 12.86
C ARG A 48 -7.77 -12.93 12.72
N TYR A 49 -7.11 -12.44 13.77
CA TYR A 49 -5.66 -12.30 13.78
C TYR A 49 -4.94 -13.62 13.51
N ASP A 50 -5.36 -14.70 14.16
CA ASP A 50 -4.70 -16.01 14.03
C ASP A 50 -4.85 -16.58 12.61
N ASP A 51 -6.03 -16.44 12.01
CA ASP A 51 -6.29 -16.89 10.63
C ASP A 51 -5.40 -16.12 9.63
N VAL A 52 -5.32 -14.80 9.76
CA VAL A 52 -4.47 -13.94 8.91
C VAL A 52 -2.99 -14.27 9.10
N ARG A 53 -2.54 -14.43 10.36
CA ARG A 53 -1.15 -14.76 10.67
C ARG A 53 -0.79 -16.14 10.11
N PHE A 54 -1.65 -17.13 10.28
CA PHE A 54 -1.45 -18.47 9.74
C PHE A 54 -1.38 -18.44 8.22
N ALA A 55 -2.35 -17.80 7.57
CA ALA A 55 -2.42 -17.63 6.13
C ALA A 55 -1.15 -16.98 5.55
N LEU A 56 -0.66 -15.90 6.16
CA LEU A 56 0.51 -15.16 5.67
C LEU A 56 1.86 -15.86 5.92
N GLN A 57 1.95 -16.73 6.92
CA GLN A 57 3.25 -17.29 7.37
C GLN A 57 3.40 -18.78 7.11
N HIS A 58 2.30 -19.54 7.05
CA HIS A 58 2.34 -20.99 7.16
C HIS A 58 1.58 -21.73 6.06
N ASP A 59 0.72 -21.07 5.28
CA ASP A 59 -0.05 -21.74 4.23
C ASP A 59 0.62 -21.57 2.84
N PRO A 60 1.34 -22.56 2.31
CA PRO A 60 2.02 -22.47 1.01
C PRO A 60 1.03 -22.43 -0.16
N ARG A 61 -0.26 -22.66 0.06
CA ARG A 61 -1.29 -22.55 -0.99
C ARG A 61 -1.66 -21.09 -1.28
N LEU A 62 -1.35 -20.17 -0.36
CA LEU A 62 -1.62 -18.75 -0.49
C LEU A 62 -0.39 -18.03 -1.07
N THR A 63 -0.25 -18.16 -2.39
CA THR A 63 0.86 -17.60 -3.16
C THR A 63 0.82 -16.06 -3.28
N ALA A 64 1.98 -15.42 -3.21
CA ALA A 64 2.14 -14.01 -3.55
C ALA A 64 2.08 -13.74 -5.07
N GLU A 65 2.24 -14.77 -5.91
CA GLU A 65 2.27 -14.70 -7.38
C GLU A 65 0.87 -14.51 -8.01
N ARG A 66 -0.08 -13.96 -7.24
CA ARG A 66 -1.48 -13.72 -7.65
C ARG A 66 -1.62 -12.95 -8.96
N LEU A 67 -0.70 -12.04 -9.25
CA LEU A 67 -0.75 -11.24 -10.46
C LEU A 67 -0.50 -12.11 -11.70
N SER A 68 0.52 -12.97 -11.67
CA SER A 68 0.81 -13.89 -12.77
C SER A 68 -0.38 -14.81 -13.05
N LEU A 69 -1.00 -15.33 -11.98
CA LEU A 69 -2.20 -16.17 -12.07
C LEU A 69 -3.41 -15.41 -12.64
N LEU A 70 -3.59 -14.14 -12.27
CA LEU A 70 -4.68 -13.31 -12.78
C LEU A 70 -4.49 -13.00 -14.27
N LEU A 71 -3.27 -12.62 -14.67
CA LEU A 71 -2.98 -12.28 -16.06
C LEU A 71 -3.06 -13.51 -16.98
N ALA A 72 -2.68 -14.70 -16.50
CA ALA A 72 -2.77 -15.94 -17.26
C ALA A 72 -4.22 -16.36 -17.59
N GLN A 73 -5.22 -15.83 -16.87
CA GLN A 73 -6.64 -16.11 -17.11
C GLN A 73 -7.26 -15.19 -18.18
N LEU A 74 -6.55 -14.16 -18.63
CA LEU A 74 -7.05 -13.23 -19.64
C LEU A 74 -7.02 -13.87 -21.04
N PRO A 75 -7.86 -13.42 -21.99
CA PRO A 75 -7.74 -13.78 -23.40
C PRO A 75 -6.35 -13.46 -23.94
N ARG A 76 -5.84 -14.26 -24.90
CA ARG A 76 -4.46 -14.15 -25.41
C ARG A 76 -4.15 -12.76 -25.99
N GLU A 77 -5.14 -12.15 -26.61
CA GLU A 77 -5.05 -10.82 -27.21
C GLU A 77 -4.78 -9.77 -26.14
N VAL A 78 -5.51 -9.85 -25.01
CA VAL A 78 -5.32 -8.95 -23.86
C VAL A 78 -3.98 -9.23 -23.17
N GLN A 79 -3.57 -10.50 -23.06
CA GLN A 79 -2.26 -10.85 -22.50
C GLN A 79 -1.12 -10.16 -23.26
N ALA A 80 -1.19 -10.10 -24.59
CA ALA A 80 -0.20 -9.40 -25.41
C ALA A 80 -0.18 -7.88 -25.15
N GLU A 81 -1.35 -7.27 -24.94
CA GLU A 81 -1.45 -5.85 -24.61
C GLU A 81 -0.88 -5.50 -23.23
N VAL A 82 -1.12 -6.35 -22.22
CA VAL A 82 -0.66 -6.12 -20.84
C VAL A 82 0.76 -6.65 -20.57
N GLU A 83 1.40 -7.26 -21.56
CA GLU A 83 2.72 -7.85 -21.46
C GLU A 83 3.80 -6.85 -20.95
N PRO A 84 3.84 -5.56 -21.36
CA PRO A 84 4.74 -4.58 -20.76
C PRO A 84 4.50 -4.37 -19.27
N LEU A 85 3.23 -4.35 -18.84
CA LEU A 85 2.86 -4.23 -17.43
C LEU A 85 3.29 -5.48 -16.65
N ARG A 86 3.08 -6.68 -17.22
CA ARG A 86 3.53 -7.94 -16.64
C ARG A 86 5.03 -7.93 -16.38
N ARG A 87 5.84 -7.51 -17.37
CA ARG A 87 7.30 -7.39 -17.23
C ARG A 87 7.73 -6.38 -16.17
N LEU A 88 7.04 -5.25 -16.08
CA LEU A 88 7.34 -4.26 -15.04
C LEU A 88 7.03 -4.84 -13.65
N LEU A 89 5.83 -5.39 -13.47
CA LEU A 89 5.39 -5.89 -12.18
C LEU A 89 6.15 -7.15 -11.75
N SER A 90 6.66 -7.95 -12.70
CA SER A 90 7.59 -9.04 -12.39
C SER A 90 8.95 -8.55 -11.86
N THR A 91 9.23 -7.25 -11.83
CA THR A 91 10.42 -6.76 -11.10
C THR A 91 10.14 -6.51 -9.62
N TRP A 92 8.88 -6.59 -9.19
CA TRP A 92 8.48 -6.24 -7.83
C TRP A 92 8.45 -7.48 -6.94
N MET A 93 9.29 -7.47 -5.91
CA MET A 93 9.46 -8.58 -4.97
C MET A 93 8.14 -9.06 -4.33
N GLN A 94 7.15 -8.19 -4.15
CA GLN A 94 5.84 -8.52 -3.54
C GLN A 94 4.98 -9.50 -4.34
N TYR A 95 5.38 -9.86 -5.56
CA TYR A 95 4.69 -10.81 -6.44
C TYR A 95 5.47 -12.12 -6.61
N TYR A 96 6.44 -12.39 -5.72
CA TYR A 96 7.21 -13.63 -5.72
C TYR A 96 7.02 -14.40 -4.43
N ASP A 97 7.05 -15.72 -4.54
CA ASP A 97 7.24 -16.63 -3.40
C ASP A 97 8.73 -16.97 -3.21
N PRO A 98 9.13 -17.63 -2.10
CA PRO A 98 10.44 -18.26 -2.01
C PRO A 98 10.70 -19.23 -3.17
N PRO A 99 11.93 -19.34 -3.68
CA PRO A 99 13.17 -18.76 -3.15
C PRO A 99 13.47 -17.34 -3.66
N ASP A 100 12.82 -16.86 -4.72
CA ASP A 100 13.14 -15.57 -5.33
C ASP A 100 12.81 -14.39 -4.41
N HIS A 101 11.68 -14.44 -3.72
CA HIS A 101 11.35 -13.46 -2.69
C HIS A 101 12.43 -13.41 -1.60
N THR A 102 12.90 -14.57 -1.13
CA THR A 102 13.96 -14.65 -0.10
C THR A 102 15.25 -14.01 -0.58
N ARG A 103 15.66 -14.30 -1.82
CA ARG A 103 16.86 -13.72 -2.44
C ARG A 103 16.74 -12.20 -2.57
N LEU A 104 15.65 -11.69 -3.15
CA LEU A 104 15.42 -10.25 -3.33
C LEU A 104 15.34 -9.53 -1.97
N ARG A 105 14.60 -10.09 -1.02
CA ARG A 105 14.44 -9.50 0.33
C ARG A 105 15.77 -9.44 1.06
N SER A 106 16.64 -10.44 0.90
CA SER A 106 17.98 -10.44 1.49
C SER A 106 18.87 -9.30 0.98
N LEU A 107 18.66 -8.85 -0.26
CA LEU A 107 19.38 -7.71 -0.83
C LEU A 107 18.82 -6.39 -0.29
N VAL A 108 17.49 -6.24 -0.32
CA VAL A 108 16.79 -5.05 0.18
C VAL A 108 17.09 -4.84 1.67
N ASN A 109 17.01 -5.88 2.50
CA ASN A 109 17.22 -5.79 3.95
C ASN A 109 18.59 -5.19 4.35
N ARG A 110 19.63 -5.33 3.51
CA ARG A 110 20.94 -4.72 3.78
C ARG A 110 20.89 -3.18 3.78
N ALA A 111 19.96 -2.61 3.04
CA ALA A 111 19.71 -1.16 3.01
C ALA A 111 18.78 -0.69 4.16
N PHE A 112 18.00 -1.59 4.76
CA PHE A 112 17.02 -1.29 5.82
C PHE A 112 17.43 -1.82 7.19
N THR A 113 18.73 -1.74 7.52
CA THR A 113 19.19 -2.11 8.87
C THR A 113 18.79 -1.04 9.90
N PRO A 114 18.62 -1.38 11.19
CA PRO A 114 18.34 -0.41 12.23
C PRO A 114 19.34 0.75 12.24
N GLY A 115 20.64 0.46 12.10
CA GLY A 115 21.67 1.49 12.02
C GLY A 115 21.55 2.41 10.80
N THR A 116 21.11 1.89 9.64
CA THR A 116 20.83 2.74 8.48
C THR A 116 19.62 3.63 8.69
N LEU A 117 18.56 3.11 9.31
CA LEU A 117 17.36 3.87 9.63
C LEU A 117 17.63 4.96 10.68
N GLU A 118 18.43 4.67 11.72
CA GLU A 118 18.80 5.67 12.72
C GLU A 118 19.61 6.83 12.14
N ARG A 119 20.42 6.60 11.09
CA ARG A 119 21.09 7.70 10.38
C ARG A 119 20.12 8.63 9.64
N LEU A 120 18.90 8.20 9.36
CA LEU A 120 17.87 9.05 8.75
C LEU A 120 17.17 9.95 9.80
N ARG A 121 17.24 9.62 11.09
CA ARG A 121 16.52 10.34 12.16
C ARG A 121 16.78 11.85 12.15
N PRO A 122 18.04 12.35 12.20
CA PRO A 122 18.28 13.79 12.25
C PRO A 122 17.73 14.52 11.02
N ARG A 123 17.73 13.85 9.85
CA ARG A 123 17.20 14.43 8.63
C ARG A 123 15.68 14.50 8.64
N ILE A 124 15.02 13.45 9.13
CA ILE A 124 13.55 13.42 9.28
C ILE A 124 13.11 14.48 10.30
N GLU A 125 13.83 14.62 11.41
CA GLU A 125 13.59 15.65 12.44
C GLU A 125 13.72 17.06 11.85
N ALA A 126 14.81 17.36 11.15
CA ALA A 126 14.99 18.66 10.49
C ALA A 126 13.86 19.00 9.50
N ILE A 127 13.41 18.02 8.72
CA ILE A 127 12.32 18.23 7.77
C ILE A 127 10.98 18.44 8.49
N ALA A 128 10.73 17.70 9.57
CA ALA A 128 9.55 17.91 10.39
C ALA A 128 9.56 19.31 11.02
N GLU A 129 10.71 19.77 11.52
CA GLU A 129 10.89 21.13 12.05
C GLU A 129 10.64 22.21 10.99
N ASP A 130 11.23 22.07 9.80
CA ASP A 130 11.02 22.99 8.68
C ASP A 130 9.54 23.10 8.29
N LEU A 131 8.83 21.96 8.22
CA LEU A 131 7.40 21.91 7.91
C LEU A 131 6.55 22.58 9.00
N LEU A 132 6.91 22.41 10.27
CA LEU A 132 6.22 23.03 11.40
C LEU A 132 6.48 24.55 11.45
N GLU A 133 7.70 24.99 11.18
CA GLU A 133 8.04 26.41 11.16
C GLU A 133 7.30 27.13 10.01
N ALA A 134 7.17 26.50 8.84
CA ALA A 134 6.45 27.04 7.69
C ALA A 134 4.97 27.34 7.95
N VAL A 135 4.33 26.64 8.90
CA VAL A 135 2.94 26.87 9.28
C VAL A 135 2.80 27.66 10.58
N ARG A 136 3.89 27.90 11.31
CA ARG A 136 3.86 28.55 12.63
C ARG A 136 3.21 29.93 12.59
N ALA A 137 3.57 30.75 11.59
CA ALA A 137 2.99 32.08 11.41
C ALA A 137 1.48 32.07 11.08
N LYS A 138 0.94 30.96 10.56
CA LYS A 138 -0.49 30.83 10.24
C LYS A 138 -1.35 30.57 11.48
N GLY A 139 -0.76 30.10 12.59
CA GLY A 139 -1.49 29.71 13.80
C GLY A 139 -2.45 28.53 13.63
N ARG A 140 -2.44 27.87 12.46
CA ARG A 140 -3.27 26.72 12.10
C ARG A 140 -2.50 25.81 11.14
N LEU A 141 -2.78 24.51 11.21
CA LEU A 141 -2.12 23.47 10.42
C LEU A 141 -3.15 22.44 9.96
N ASP A 142 -3.21 22.17 8.64
CA ASP A 142 -3.78 20.92 8.13
C ASP A 142 -2.71 19.83 8.18
N VAL A 143 -2.85 18.94 9.16
CA VAL A 143 -1.88 17.85 9.42
C VAL A 143 -1.65 16.97 8.21
N ILE A 144 -2.63 16.81 7.31
CA ILE A 144 -2.47 15.93 6.15
C ILE A 144 -1.71 16.64 5.04
N SER A 145 -2.23 17.76 4.54
CA SER A 145 -1.69 18.42 3.35
C SER A 145 -0.40 19.20 3.63
N GLU A 146 -0.24 19.75 4.83
CA GLU A 146 0.87 20.63 5.18
C GLU A 146 1.98 19.92 5.99
N PHE A 147 1.72 18.74 6.56
CA PHE A 147 2.73 18.02 7.37
C PHE A 147 2.95 16.55 6.93
N ALA A 148 1.95 15.68 7.06
CA ALA A 148 2.11 14.24 6.86
C ALA A 148 2.40 13.85 5.39
N TYR A 149 1.74 14.51 4.43
CA TYR A 149 1.98 14.23 3.02
C TYR A 149 3.37 14.70 2.55
N PRO A 150 3.84 15.93 2.89
CA PRO A 150 5.20 16.37 2.61
C PRO A 150 6.30 15.54 3.30
N LEU A 151 6.08 15.08 4.54
CA LEU A 151 7.07 14.33 5.32
C LEU A 151 7.31 12.90 4.80
N ARG A 152 6.43 12.37 3.95
CA ARG A 152 6.51 10.99 3.43
C ARG A 152 7.89 10.68 2.83
N PRO A 153 8.52 9.51 3.12
CA PRO A 153 9.85 9.15 2.59
C PRO A 153 10.01 9.24 1.08
N SER A 154 8.96 9.00 0.29
CA SER A 154 8.99 9.12 -1.19
C SER A 154 9.13 10.58 -1.68
N ARG A 155 8.90 11.56 -0.80
CA ARG A 155 9.11 12.98 -1.04
C ARG A 155 10.47 13.45 -0.51
N LEU A 156 11.22 12.59 0.17
CA LEU A 156 12.54 12.87 0.72
C LEU A 156 13.63 12.46 -0.29
N PRO A 157 14.30 13.41 -0.98
CA PRO A 157 15.26 13.09 -2.04
C PRO A 157 16.41 12.18 -1.54
N SER A 158 16.83 12.38 -0.30
CA SER A 158 17.94 11.67 0.33
C SER A 158 17.64 10.21 0.71
N CYS A 159 16.37 9.82 0.89
CA CYS A 159 16.04 8.48 1.36
C CYS A 159 16.25 7.39 0.30
N TRP A 160 16.29 7.77 -0.98
CA TRP A 160 16.33 6.85 -2.11
C TRP A 160 17.43 7.17 -3.12
N GLY A 161 18.39 8.05 -2.75
CA GLY A 161 19.42 8.53 -3.68
C GLY A 161 18.84 9.28 -4.88
N CYS A 162 17.59 9.74 -4.79
CA CYS A 162 16.97 10.52 -5.85
C CYS A 162 17.58 11.92 -5.84
N PRO A 163 18.07 12.43 -6.97
CA PRO A 163 18.57 13.79 -7.02
C PRO A 163 17.46 14.75 -6.58
N PRO A 164 17.79 15.82 -5.84
CA PRO A 164 16.82 16.85 -5.52
C PRO A 164 16.19 17.33 -6.82
N ARG A 165 14.86 17.47 -6.83
CA ARG A 165 14.13 17.95 -8.01
C ARG A 165 14.71 19.32 -8.37
N THR A 166 15.55 19.37 -9.41
CA THR A 166 15.99 20.62 -9.99
C THR A 166 14.73 21.34 -10.44
N GLY A 167 14.55 22.59 -10.02
CA GLY A 167 13.45 23.40 -10.49
C GLY A 167 13.60 23.55 -12.00
N THR A 168 12.84 22.77 -12.77
CA THR A 168 12.67 23.07 -14.18
C THR A 168 11.83 24.32 -14.28
N GLY A 169 12.43 25.34 -14.89
CA GLY A 169 11.87 26.66 -15.02
C GLY A 169 10.45 26.64 -15.59
N SER A 170 9.68 27.61 -15.11
CA SER A 170 8.48 28.11 -15.76
C SER A 170 8.74 28.34 -17.25
N SER A 171 8.34 27.40 -18.11
CA SER A 171 8.06 27.70 -19.51
C SER A 171 6.64 28.22 -19.58
N ALA A 172 6.48 29.51 -19.28
CA ALA A 172 5.38 30.27 -19.82
C ALA A 172 5.58 30.28 -21.34
N GLY A 173 4.74 29.52 -22.06
CA GLY A 173 4.67 29.65 -23.52
C GLY A 173 4.12 31.03 -23.87
N PRO A 174 4.64 31.70 -24.92
CA PRO A 174 4.14 33.01 -25.29
C PRO A 174 2.76 32.89 -25.92
N THR A 175 1.89 33.80 -25.51
CA THR A 175 0.64 34.14 -26.19
C THR A 175 0.94 34.54 -27.63
N THR A 176 0.35 33.86 -28.60
CA THR A 176 -0.09 34.43 -29.88
C THR A 176 -1.27 33.62 -30.37
#